data_AF-A0A951CEN8-F1
#
_entry.id   AF-A0A951CEN8-F1
#
_cell.length_a   1.000
_cell.length_b   1.000
_cell.length_c   1.000
_cell.angle_alpha   90.00
_cell.angle_beta   90.00
_cell.angle_gamma   90.00
#
_symmetry.space_group_name_H-M   'P 1'
#
loop_
_entity.id
_entity.type
_entity.pdbx_description
1 polymer ?
#
loop_
_entity_poly.entity_id
_entity_poly.type
_entity_poly.pdbx_seq_one_letter_code
_entity_poly.pdbx_strand_id
1 'polypeptide(L)'
;MHLANRTSEALETINEAGALADRREERWWRAESHRLRGVFLAALGADEAQIEASFLEAIRVAKEQKSVSLEKRAEATYAEYRRQKVSGSKSSGIRLSL
;
A
#
# COMPACT_ATOMS: atom_id res chain seq x y z
N MET A 1 5.14 21.98 9.70
CA MET A 1 3.93 21.29 10.21
C MET A 1 2.83 21.03 9.17
N HIS A 2 2.96 21.42 7.89
CA HIS A 2 1.87 21.23 6.91
C HIS A 2 1.89 19.87 6.19
N LEU A 3 3.04 19.20 6.07
CA LEU A 3 3.15 17.89 5.40
C LEU A 3 2.50 16.77 6.22
N ALA A 4 2.72 16.73 7.53
CA ALA A 4 2.18 15.68 8.40
C ALA A 4 0.64 15.63 8.40
N ASN A 5 -0.01 16.80 8.35
CA ASN A 5 -1.47 16.90 8.34
C ASN A 5 -2.08 16.36 7.04
N ARG A 6 -1.43 16.63 5.90
CA ARG A 6 -1.88 16.15 4.58
C ARG A 6 -1.72 14.63 4.43
N THR A 7 -0.78 14.02 5.13
CA THR A 7 -0.57 12.57 5.07
C THR A 7 -1.59 11.81 5.91
N SER A 8 -2.01 12.34 7.06
CA SER A 8 -3.11 11.78 7.86
C SER A 8 -4.44 11.85 7.13
N GLU A 9 -4.74 12.99 6.49
CA GLU A 9 -5.93 13.20 5.66
C GLU A 9 -5.95 12.26 4.44
N ALA A 10 -4.79 12.03 3.80
CA ALA A 10 -4.66 11.06 2.73
C ALA A 10 -4.94 9.62 3.21
N LEU A 11 -4.46 9.25 4.40
CA LEU A 11 -4.70 7.92 4.97
C LEU A 11 -6.18 7.72 5.32
N GLU A 12 -6.83 8.74 5.88
CA GLU A 12 -8.25 8.71 6.21
C GLU A 12 -9.11 8.58 4.94
N THR A 13 -8.81 9.38 3.91
CA THR A 13 -9.45 9.30 2.59
C THR A 13 -9.35 7.90 1.98
N ILE A 14 -8.23 7.21 2.17
CA ILE A 14 -8.04 5.84 1.65
C ILE A 14 -8.83 4.81 2.44
N ASN A 15 -8.90 4.97 3.76
CA ASN A 15 -9.72 4.09 4.59
C ASN A 15 -11.21 4.23 4.23
N GLU A 16 -11.68 5.45 4.02
CA GLU A 16 -13.05 5.73 3.57
C GLU A 16 -13.31 5.17 2.17
N ALA A 17 -12.39 5.38 1.22
CA ALA A 17 -12.48 4.82 -0.12
C ALA A 17 -12.52 3.27 -0.07
N GLY A 18 -11.70 2.64 0.78
CA GLY A 18 -11.73 1.19 0.97
C GLY A 18 -13.07 0.68 1.53
N ALA A 19 -13.65 1.38 2.50
CA ALA A 19 -14.95 1.04 3.07
C ALA A 19 -16.09 1.20 2.06
N LEU A 20 -16.00 2.18 1.15
CA LEU A 20 -16.95 2.39 0.06
C LEU A 20 -16.79 1.33 -1.04
N ALA A 21 -15.56 1.00 -1.40
CA ALA A 21 -15.18 -0.02 -2.37
C ALA A 21 -15.77 -1.39 -2.03
N ASP A 22 -15.78 -1.73 -0.74
CA ASP A 22 -16.33 -2.99 -0.23
C ASP A 22 -17.84 -3.13 -0.39
N ARG A 23 -18.59 -2.02 -0.60
CA ARG A 23 -20.05 -2.04 -0.55
C ARG A 23 -20.77 -2.26 -1.88
N ARG A 24 -20.22 -1.94 -3.06
CA ARG A 24 -21.02 -2.05 -4.30
C ARG A 24 -20.37 -2.66 -5.54
N GLU A 25 -19.21 -2.22 -6.02
CA GLU A 25 -18.75 -2.66 -7.36
C GLU A 25 -17.22 -2.67 -7.55
N GLU A 26 -16.43 -2.41 -6.51
CA GLU A 26 -14.97 -2.26 -6.60
C GLU A 26 -14.18 -3.53 -6.30
N ARG A 27 -14.80 -4.70 -6.49
CA ARG A 27 -14.13 -5.99 -6.27
C ARG A 27 -12.85 -6.14 -7.09
N TRP A 28 -12.71 -5.40 -8.20
CA TRP A 28 -11.54 -5.33 -9.07
C TRP A 28 -10.42 -4.42 -8.54
N TRP A 29 -10.74 -3.39 -7.74
CA TRP A 29 -9.77 -2.43 -7.23
C TRP A 29 -9.18 -2.80 -5.86
N ARG A 30 -9.75 -3.79 -5.17
CA ARG A 30 -9.32 -4.24 -3.84
C ARG A 30 -7.81 -4.50 -3.70
N ALA A 31 -7.22 -5.23 -4.66
CA ALA A 31 -5.78 -5.50 -4.65
C ALA A 31 -4.96 -4.20 -4.63
N GLU A 32 -5.43 -3.19 -5.36
CA GLU A 32 -4.76 -1.92 -5.45
C GLU A 32 -4.92 -1.06 -4.19
N SER A 33 -6.09 -1.10 -3.56
CA SER A 33 -6.32 -0.45 -2.27
C SER A 33 -5.34 -0.97 -1.21
N HIS A 34 -5.13 -2.30 -1.14
CA HIS A 34 -4.14 -2.88 -0.24
C HIS A 34 -2.71 -2.49 -0.58
N ARG A 35 -2.35 -2.42 -1.87
CA ARG A 35 -1.01 -2.00 -2.31
C ARG A 35 -0.73 -0.56 -1.89
N LEU A 36 -1.66 0.35 -2.17
CA LEU A 36 -1.55 1.76 -1.81
C LEU A 36 -1.49 1.94 -0.29
N ARG A 37 -2.29 1.19 0.47
CA ARG A 37 -2.19 1.18 1.94
C ARG A 37 -0.77 0.84 2.42
N GLY A 38 -0.12 -0.15 1.82
CA GLY A 38 1.28 -0.48 2.11
C GLY A 38 2.24 0.68 1.81
N VAL A 39 2.06 1.36 0.67
CA VAL A 39 2.84 2.55 0.30
C VAL A 39 2.71 3.67 1.33
N PHE A 40 1.50 3.99 1.78
CA PHE A 40 1.27 5.07 2.74
C PHE A 40 1.77 4.72 4.14
N LEU A 41 1.57 3.48 4.59
CA LEU A 41 2.13 3.01 5.86
C LEU A 41 3.66 3.09 5.84
N ALA A 42 4.30 2.74 4.72
CA ALA A 42 5.75 2.87 4.57
C ALA A 42 6.22 4.33 4.60
N ALA A 43 5.50 5.23 3.93
CA ALA A 43 5.79 6.67 3.94
C ALA A 43 5.62 7.31 5.33
N LEU A 44 4.67 6.81 6.12
CA LEU A 44 4.42 7.24 7.50
C LEU A 44 5.38 6.63 8.53
N GLY A 45 6.23 5.68 8.12
CA GLY A 45 7.11 4.97 9.05
C GLY A 45 6.34 4.10 10.04
N ALA A 46 5.21 3.53 9.61
CA ALA A 46 4.41 2.61 10.41
C ALA A 46 5.16 1.31 10.73
N ASP A 47 4.54 0.47 11.55
CA ASP A 47 5.09 -0.83 11.90
C ASP A 47 5.31 -1.71 10.65
N GLU A 48 6.46 -2.38 10.62
CA GLU A 48 6.88 -3.18 9.47
C GLU A 48 5.90 -4.31 9.18
N ALA A 49 5.34 -4.97 10.21
CA ALA A 49 4.38 -6.04 10.00
C ALA A 49 3.09 -5.51 9.35
N GLN A 50 2.66 -4.29 9.67
CA GLN A 50 1.50 -3.66 9.04
C GLN A 50 1.74 -3.29 7.58
N ILE A 51 2.95 -2.83 7.25
CA ILE A 51 3.36 -2.53 5.88
C ILE A 51 3.40 -3.82 5.05
N GLU A 52 4.09 -4.85 5.55
CA GLU A 52 4.23 -6.13 4.85
C GLU A 52 2.89 -6.84 4.69
N ALA A 53 2.04 -6.84 5.72
CA ALA A 53 0.71 -7.41 5.64
C ALA A 53 -0.13 -6.75 4.54
N SER A 54 0.00 -5.43 4.34
CA SER A 54 -0.73 -4.72 3.28
C SER A 54 -0.29 -5.17 1.89
N PHE A 55 1.01 -5.35 1.66
CA PHE A 55 1.51 -5.81 0.37
C PHE A 55 1.19 -7.28 0.10
N LEU A 56 1.31 -8.15 1.11
CA LEU A 56 0.95 -9.56 0.99
C LEU A 56 -0.54 -9.72 0.68
N GLU A 57 -1.39 -8.91 1.31
CA GLU A 57 -2.82 -8.91 1.06
C GLU A 57 -3.16 -8.40 -0.36
N ALA A 58 -2.46 -7.38 -0.85
CA ALA A 58 -2.59 -6.92 -2.23
C ALA A 58 -2.30 -8.05 -3.25
N ILE A 59 -1.21 -8.79 -3.03
CA ILE A 59 -0.83 -9.92 -3.88
C ILE A 59 -1.86 -11.05 -3.80
N ARG A 60 -2.31 -11.40 -2.58
CA ARG A 60 -3.34 -12.43 -2.36
C ARG A 60 -4.63 -12.09 -3.11
N VAL A 61 -5.12 -10.86 -2.95
CA VAL A 61 -6.34 -10.39 -3.60
C VAL A 61 -6.17 -10.31 -5.12
N ALA A 62 -5.02 -9.87 -5.64
CA ALA A 62 -4.77 -9.85 -7.08
C ALA A 62 -4.80 -11.25 -7.70
N LYS A 63 -4.24 -12.25 -7.00
CA LYS A 63 -4.31 -13.67 -7.38
C LYS A 63 -5.74 -14.19 -7.40
N GLU A 64 -6.54 -13.86 -6.38
CA GLU A 64 -7.96 -14.24 -6.30
C GLU A 64 -8.80 -13.59 -7.40
N GLN A 65 -8.50 -12.33 -7.74
CA GLN A 65 -9.10 -11.62 -8.86
C GLN A 65 -8.62 -12.14 -10.23
N LYS A 66 -7.58 -13.00 -10.27
CA LYS A 66 -6.89 -13.46 -11.50
C LYS A 66 -6.36 -12.30 -12.36
N SER A 67 -5.92 -11.22 -11.70
CA SER A 67 -5.43 -10.02 -12.37
C SER A 67 -3.90 -9.99 -12.40
N VAL A 68 -3.32 -10.43 -13.50
CA VAL A 68 -1.85 -10.49 -13.68
C VAL A 68 -1.19 -9.12 -13.58
N SER A 69 -1.85 -8.06 -14.08
CA SER A 69 -1.30 -6.70 -14.02
C SER A 69 -1.23 -6.17 -12.59
N LEU A 70 -2.27 -6.43 -11.78
CA LEU A 70 -2.31 -6.00 -10.38
C LEU A 70 -1.35 -6.82 -9.52
N GLU A 71 -1.24 -8.13 -9.76
CA GLU A 71 -0.30 -9.01 -9.07
C GLU A 71 1.14 -8.52 -9.29
N LYS A 72 1.55 -8.35 -10.56
CA LYS A 72 2.90 -7.88 -10.90
C LYS A 72 3.21 -6.51 -10.30
N ARG A 73 2.24 -5.59 -10.28
CA ARG A 73 2.43 -4.27 -9.68
C ARG A 73 2.61 -4.37 -8.15
N ALA A 74 1.79 -5.17 -7.48
CA ALA A 74 1.91 -5.38 -6.03
C ALA A 74 3.26 -6.04 -5.67
N GLU A 75 3.67 -7.07 -6.40
CA GLU A 75 4.97 -7.73 -6.23
C GLU A 75 6.15 -6.77 -6.47
N ALA A 76 6.09 -5.95 -7.52
CA ALA A 76 7.13 -4.98 -7.83
C ALA A 76 7.28 -3.92 -6.73
N THR A 77 6.17 -3.33 -6.25
CA THR A 77 6.17 -2.37 -5.15
C THR A 77 6.68 -3.02 -3.86
N TYR A 78 6.27 -4.25 -3.55
CA TYR A 78 6.74 -4.95 -2.35
C TYR A 78 8.25 -5.25 -2.41
N ALA A 79 8.74 -5.71 -3.55
CA ALA A 79 10.17 -5.94 -3.76
C ALA A 79 10.98 -4.65 -3.64
N GLU A 80 10.46 -3.53 -4.13
CA GLU A 80 11.06 -2.20 -3.94
C GLU A 80 11.17 -1.83 -2.46
N TYR A 81 10.08 -1.98 -1.70
CA TYR A 81 10.05 -1.76 -0.25
C TYR A 81 11.12 -2.59 0.47
N ARG A 82 11.17 -3.90 0.19
CA ARG A 82 12.13 -4.83 0.82
C ARG A 82 13.58 -4.47 0.48
N ARG A 83 13.88 -4.04 -0.77
CA ARG A 83 15.22 -3.58 -1.16
C ARG A 83 15.64 -2.32 -0.41
N GLN A 84 14.76 -1.33 -0.31
CA GLN A 84 15.03 -0.08 0.40
C GLN A 84 15.24 -0.32 1.90
N LYS A 85 14.50 -1.24 2.50
CA LYS A 85 14.69 -1.69 3.89
C LYS A 85 16.07 -2.31 4.14
N VAL A 86 16.54 -3.17 3.23
CA VAL A 86 17.84 -3.84 3.35
C VAL A 86 19.02 -2.88 3.15
N SER A 87 18.84 -1.81 2.35
CA SER A 87 19.93 -0.91 1.94
C SER A 87 20.20 0.28 2.86
N GLY A 88 19.35 0.60 3.85
CA GLY A 88 19.72 1.63 4.84
C GLY A 88 18.59 2.18 5.69
N SER A 89 18.79 2.06 7.01
CA SER A 89 17.99 2.61 8.10
C SER A 89 18.21 4.12 8.29
N LYS A 90 17.15 4.81 8.74
CA LYS A 90 17.00 6.19 9.25
C LYS A 90 16.64 7.29 8.22
N SER A 91 15.39 7.75 8.40
CA SER A 91 14.86 9.11 8.21
C SER A 91 14.62 9.73 6.82
N SER A 92 14.98 9.10 5.71
CA SER A 92 14.51 9.57 4.40
C SER A 92 13.37 8.69 3.90
N GLY A 93 12.16 9.26 3.84
CA GLY A 93 10.91 8.55 3.56
C GLY A 93 11.04 7.56 2.41
N ILE A 94 10.57 6.34 2.65
CA ILE A 94 10.49 5.27 1.66
C ILE A 94 9.74 5.82 0.44
N ARG A 95 10.45 5.92 -0.69
CA ARG A 95 9.87 6.39 -1.95
C ARG A 95 9.45 5.17 -2.74
N LEU A 96 8.17 4.84 -2.65
CA LEU A 96 7.56 3.80 -3.48
C LEU A 96 6.82 4.46 -4.63
N SER A 97 6.89 3.80 -5.78
CA SER A 97 6.16 4.23 -6.97
C SER A 97 4.64 4.07 -6.75
N LEU A 98 3.88 5.13 -7.00
CA LEU A 98 2.41 5.10 -7.07
C LEU A 98 1.96 4.36 -8.34
#